data_AF-A0A7K4CC11-F1
#
_entry.id   AF-A0A7K4CC11-F1
#
_cell.length_a   1.000
_cell.length_b   1.000
_cell.length_c   1.000
_cell.angle_alpha   90.00
_cell.angle_beta   90.00
_cell.angle_gamma   90.00
#
_symmetry.space_group_name_H-M   'P 1'
#
loop_
_entity.id
_entity.type
_entity.pdbx_description
1 polymer ?
#
loop_
_entity_poly.entity_id
_entity_poly.type
_entity_poly.pdbx_seq_one_letter_code
_entity_poly.pdbx_strand_id
1 'polypeptide(L)' 'MNVSREGQVFKCEICGNVVVVKEAGGGELICCGEPMVLEE' A
#
# COMPACT_ATOMS: atom_id res chain seq x y z
N MET A 1 7.93 -0.75 0.35
CA MET A 1 7.56 -2.07 -0.22
C MET A 1 6.80 -1.82 -1.51
N ASN A 2 7.13 -2.55 -2.58
CA ASN A 2 6.50 -2.35 -3.88
C ASN A 2 5.20 -3.14 -4.01
N VAL A 3 4.27 -2.59 -4.79
CA VAL A 3 3.01 -3.24 -5.19
C VAL A 3 3.32 -4.32 -6.22
N SER A 4 3.37 -5.59 -5.78
CA SER A 4 3.84 -6.71 -6.61
C SER A 4 2.73 -7.70 -6.99
N ARG A 5 1.60 -7.72 -6.28
CA ARG A 5 0.49 -8.63 -6.59
C ARG A 5 -0.87 -7.99 -6.28
N GLU A 6 -1.89 -8.45 -7.00
CA GLU A 6 -3.28 -8.15 -6.70
C GLU A 6 -3.68 -8.69 -5.32
N GLY A 7 -4.60 -7.99 -4.66
CA GLY A 7 -5.12 -8.37 -3.34
C GLY A 7 -4.23 -8.03 -2.15
N GLN A 8 -3.04 -7.46 -2.34
CA GLN A 8 -2.27 -6.89 -1.21
C GLN A 8 -3.07 -5.79 -0.51
N VAL A 9 -3.05 -5.79 0.81
CA VAL A 9 -3.66 -4.75 1.62
C VAL A 9 -2.55 -3.85 2.15
N PHE A 10 -2.70 -2.54 2.00
CA PHE A 10 -1.74 -1.57 2.52
C PHE A 10 -2.42 -0.61 3.47
N LYS A 11 -1.73 -0.27 4.55
CA LYS A 11 -2.18 0.69 5.57
C LYS A 11 -1.19 1.83 5.74
N CYS A 12 -1.73 3.04 5.90
CA CYS A 12 -0.97 4.20 6.34
C CYS A 12 -1.02 4.29 7.87
N GLU A 13 0.14 4.18 8.52
CA GLU A 13 0.22 4.27 9.99
C GLU A 13 0.00 5.68 10.54
N ILE A 14 0.02 6.71 9.70
CA ILE A 14 -0.20 8.12 10.11
C ILE A 14 -1.69 8.46 10.17
N CYS A 15 -2.42 8.26 9.06
CA CYS A 15 -3.84 8.65 8.95
C CYS A 15 -4.83 7.47 9.05
N GLY A 16 -4.34 6.23 9.03
CA GLY A 16 -5.17 5.03 9.12
C GLY A 16 -5.83 4.60 7.81
N ASN A 17 -5.53 5.24 6.67
CA ASN A 17 -6.07 4.83 5.37
C ASN A 17 -5.65 3.40 5.01
N VAL A 18 -6.62 2.59 4.59
CA VAL A 18 -6.41 1.20 4.15
C VAL A 18 -6.89 1.06 2.71
N VAL A 19 -6.06 0.45 1.86
CA VAL A 19 -6.36 0.21 0.44
C VAL A 19 -6.03 -1.23 0.06
N VAL A 20 -6.74 -1.77 -0.93
CA VAL A 20 -6.46 -3.08 -1.52
C VAL A 20 -6.01 -2.92 -2.97
N VAL A 21 -4.93 -3.59 -3.35
CA VAL A 21 -4.40 -3.56 -4.72
C VAL A 21 -5.36 -4.30 -5.64
N LYS A 22 -5.78 -3.63 -6.72
CA LYS A 22 -6.64 -4.22 -7.76
C LYS A 22 -5.86 -4.68 -8.99
N GLU A 23 -4.72 -4.05 -9.29
CA GLU A 23 -3.82 -4.42 -10.38
C GLU A 23 -2.39 -4.01 -9.97
N ALA A 24 -1.39 -4.85 -10.25
CA ALA A 24 -0.02 -4.62 -9.79
C ALA A 24 0.78 -3.73 -10.76
N GLY A 25 1.42 -2.68 -10.24
CA GLY A 25 2.22 -1.74 -11.03
C GLY A 25 3.71 -1.68 -10.68
N GLY A 26 4.16 -2.36 -9.62
CA GLY A 26 5.57 -2.45 -9.22
C GLY A 26 6.14 -1.24 -8.45
N GLY A 27 5.41 -0.12 -8.34
CA GLY A 27 5.81 1.05 -7.56
C GLY A 27 5.46 0.96 -6.07
N GLU A 28 5.93 1.91 -5.26
CA GLU A 28 5.54 2.05 -3.86
C GLU A 28 4.26 2.88 -3.70
N LEU A 29 3.41 2.52 -2.74
CA LEU A 29 2.29 3.36 -2.33
C LEU A 29 2.77 4.37 -1.29
N ILE A 30 2.56 5.66 -1.54
CA ILE A 30 2.88 6.74 -0.62
C ILE A 30 1.57 7.37 -0.13
N CYS A 31 1.42 7.51 1.19
CA CYS A 31 0.33 8.23 1.82
C CYS A 31 0.90 9.09 2.95
N CYS A 32 0.44 10.33 3.07
CA CYS A 32 0.97 11.30 4.07
C CYS A 32 2.49 11.58 3.95
N GLY A 33 3.07 11.38 2.75
CA GLY A 33 4.49 11.63 2.50
C GLY A 33 5.42 10.46 2.85
N GLU A 34 4.89 9.35 3.36
CA GLU A 34 5.66 8.16 3.71
C GLU A 34 5.15 6.90 2.97
N PRO A 35 6.01 5.89 2.76
CA PRO A 35 5.59 4.60 2.21
C PRO A 35 4.55 3.93 3.11
N MET A 36 3.49 3.42 2.52
CA MET A 36 2.50 2.59 3.22
C MET A 36 3.09 1.22 3.59
N VAL A 37 2.56 0.62 4.66
CA VAL A 37 2.97 -0.70 5.15
C VAL A 37 2.06 -1.77 4.54
N LEU A 38 2.62 -2.90 4.11
CA LEU A 38 1.86 -4.07 3.68
C LEU A 38 1.29 -4.78 4.91
N GLU A 39 -0.03 -4.91 4.97
CA GLU A 39 -0.76 -5.72 5.94
C GLU A 39 -0.85 -7.17 5.43
N GLU A 40 -0.89 -8.13 6.36
CA GLU A 40 -0.92 -9.59 6.06
C GLU A 40 -2.10 -10.01 5.17
#